data_AF-A0A7W1IY84-F1
#
_entry.id   AF-A0A7W1IY84-F1
#
_cell.length_a   1.000
_cell.length_b   1.000
_cell.length_c   1.000
_cell.angle_alpha   90.00
_cell.angle_beta   90.00
_cell.angle_gamma   90.00
#
_symmetry.space_group_name_H-M   'P 1'
#
loop_
_entity.id
_entity.type
_entity.pdbx_description
1 polymer ?
#
loop_
_entity_poly.entity_id
_entity_poly.type
_entity_poly.pdbx_seq_one_letter_code
_entity_poly.pdbx_strand_id
1 'polypeptide(L)'
;MRRDQNFNFSTFQRYFIAVAGIVITIAILEFFHSRINSTTVAFIFLTIVLFVATFLGRNPALLVSLVAMLGFNYFFLPPVRTWTISDPQNLVAWAMFTITSIIVGQLSASVKRRAEEAEKQKDEIKNLYDELQTAFEKASETEALRRSEKLKTALLDAVTHDLRTPLTSIKASITTLLEDEKNGAENFRLDNDNRREFLAVINEETDRLNDFIEGMVELARIEAGELNLRQTWSEIPEIIQSALNRAEPFLKDSHIKIMLEKDLPLICADSNLLAEVLY
;
A
#
# COMPACT_ATOMS: atom_id res chain seq x y z
N MET A 1 20.66 4.83 12.39
CA MET A 1 21.70 5.51 13.21
C MET A 1 22.04 6.85 12.55
N ARG A 2 21.14 7.84 12.66
CA ARG A 2 21.31 9.18 12.07
C ARG A 2 21.68 10.11 13.22
N ARG A 3 22.85 10.72 13.11
CA ARG A 3 23.54 11.46 14.17
C ARG A 3 22.92 12.84 14.26
N ASP A 4 21.84 12.96 15.04
CA ASP A 4 21.31 14.25 15.48
C ASP A 4 22.34 14.90 16.42
N GLN A 5 23.32 15.61 15.85
CA GLN A 5 24.11 16.57 16.59
C GLN A 5 23.27 17.82 16.83
N ASN A 6 22.19 17.66 17.61
CA ASN A 6 21.65 18.77 18.37
C ASN A 6 22.70 19.08 19.44
N PHE A 7 23.63 19.96 19.12
CA PHE A 7 24.40 20.70 20.12
C PHE A 7 23.37 21.48 20.94
N ASN A 8 22.87 20.82 21.99
CA ASN A 8 21.91 21.38 22.91
C ASN A 8 22.67 22.32 23.86
N PHE A 9 23.28 23.35 23.28
CA PHE A 9 23.84 24.45 24.05
C PHE A 9 22.68 25.03 24.83
N SER A 10 22.80 24.96 26.16
CA SER A 10 21.85 25.63 27.04
C SER A 10 21.74 27.09 26.62
N THR A 11 20.58 27.70 26.83
CA THR A 11 20.33 29.11 26.48
C THR A 11 21.52 30.00 26.89
N PHE A 12 22.09 29.75 28.07
CA PHE A 12 23.28 30.42 28.60
C PHE A 12 24.55 30.23 27.75
N GLN A 13 24.84 29.00 27.30
CA GLN A 13 26.01 28.72 26.46
C GLN A 13 25.95 29.41 25.10
N ARG A 14 24.76 29.52 24.51
CA ARG A 14 24.57 30.26 23.24
C ARG A 14 24.94 31.74 23.41
N TYR A 15 24.47 32.37 24.49
CA TYR A 15 24.82 33.75 24.78
C TYR A 15 26.33 33.93 25.03
N PHE A 16 26.96 33.03 25.78
CA PHE A 16 28.40 33.11 26.04
C PHE A 16 29.23 32.99 24.76
N ILE A 17 28.93 32.03 23.88
CA ILE A 17 29.63 31.84 22.61
C ILE A 17 29.43 33.06 21.71
N ALA A 18 28.21 33.59 21.64
CA ALA A 18 27.89 34.78 20.85
C ALA A 18 28.69 36.02 21.30
N VAL A 19 28.72 36.26 22.61
CA VAL A 19 29.43 37.41 23.21
C VAL A 19 30.96 37.23 23.11
N ALA A 20 31.48 36.03 23.38
CA ALA A 20 32.91 35.76 23.23
C ALA A 20 33.37 35.94 21.78
N GLY A 21 32.59 35.46 20.80
CA GLY A 21 32.91 35.59 19.38
C GLY A 21 32.99 37.04 18.92
N ILE A 22 32.05 37.90 19.34
CA ILE A 22 32.08 39.32 19.00
C ILE A 22 33.21 40.06 19.71
N VAL A 23 33.50 39.74 20.97
CA VAL A 23 34.62 40.35 21.71
C VAL A 23 35.97 39.99 21.09
N ILE A 24 36.18 38.72 20.72
CA ILE A 24 37.38 38.26 20.02
C ILE A 24 37.53 38.99 18.69
N THR A 25 36.42 39.13 17.95
CA THR A 25 36.39 39.88 16.69
C THR A 25 36.82 41.33 16.88
N ILE A 26 36.24 42.04 17.86
CA ILE A 26 36.61 43.42 18.19
C ILE A 26 38.11 43.52 18.50
N ALA A 27 38.64 42.61 19.33
CA ALA A 27 40.05 42.59 19.70
C ALA A 27 40.99 42.36 18.51
N ILE A 28 40.64 41.45 17.60
CA ILE A 28 41.40 41.21 16.36
C ILE A 28 41.38 42.45 15.46
N LEU A 29 40.23 43.08 15.28
CA LEU A 29 40.09 44.27 14.43
C LEU A 29 40.83 45.49 15.02
N GLU A 30 40.88 45.63 16.34
CA GLU A 30 41.68 46.67 17.01
C GLU A 30 43.18 46.45 16.76
N PHE A 31 43.66 45.21 16.83
CA PHE A 31 45.06 44.88 16.57
C PHE A 31 45.50 45.25 15.13
N PHE A 32 44.59 45.17 14.16
CA PHE A 32 44.85 45.51 12.75
C PHE A 32 44.39 46.93 12.34
N HIS A 33 44.05 47.79 13.31
CA HIS A 33 43.48 49.13 13.05
C HIS A 33 44.32 49.98 12.08
N SER A 34 45.64 49.79 12.04
CA SER A 34 46.55 50.53 11.13
C SER A 34 46.46 50.12 9.65
N ARG A 35 45.72 49.06 9.29
CA ARG A 35 45.69 48.50 7.91
C ARG A 35 44.29 48.45 7.28
N ILE A 36 43.22 48.73 8.03
CA ILE A 36 41.83 48.42 7.61
C ILE A 36 40.97 49.69 7.60
N ASN A 37 40.19 49.88 6.53
CA ASN A 37 39.22 50.98 6.39
C ASN A 37 37.95 50.70 7.22
N SER A 38 37.37 51.73 7.86
CA SER A 38 36.17 51.63 8.69
C SER A 38 34.96 51.01 7.97
N THR A 39 34.86 51.15 6.65
CA THR A 39 33.81 50.49 5.85
C THR A 39 33.94 48.97 5.84
N THR A 40 35.17 48.44 5.72
CA THR A 40 35.43 46.99 5.74
C THR A 40 35.10 46.40 7.11
N VAL A 41 35.43 47.13 8.19
CA VAL A 41 35.10 46.74 9.56
C VAL A 41 33.59 46.60 9.76
N ALA A 42 32.79 47.55 9.24
CA ALA A 42 31.34 47.50 9.31
C ALA A 42 30.75 46.24 8.64
N PHE A 43 31.27 45.85 7.47
CA PHE A 43 30.84 44.63 6.76
C PHE A 43 31.18 43.35 7.53
N ILE A 44 32.35 43.30 8.19
CA ILE A 44 32.75 42.16 9.02
C ILE A 44 31.80 42.00 10.20
N PHE A 45 31.46 43.10 10.89
CA PHE A 45 30.49 43.08 11.98
C PHE A 45 29.11 42.60 11.53
N LEU A 46 28.63 43.07 10.37
CA LEU A 46 27.35 42.64 9.80
C LEU A 46 27.36 41.14 9.51
N THR A 47 28.45 40.62 8.93
CA THR A 47 28.58 39.18 8.62
C THR A 47 28.52 38.31 9.87
N ILE A 48 29.13 38.77 10.97
CA ILE A 48 29.14 38.03 12.24
C ILE A 48 27.77 38.06 12.90
N VAL A 49 27.07 39.20 12.88
CA VAL A 49 25.68 39.31 13.36
C VAL A 49 24.77 38.36 12.57
N LEU A 50 24.95 38.29 11.25
CA LEU A 50 24.21 37.37 10.38
C LEU A 50 24.46 35.91 10.78
N PHE A 51 25.73 35.54 10.94
CA PHE A 51 26.11 34.18 11.34
C PHE A 51 25.50 33.80 12.71
N VAL A 52 25.64 34.65 13.73
CA VAL A 52 25.08 34.40 15.06
C VAL A 52 23.55 34.26 15.01
N ALA A 53 22.87 35.09 14.21
CA ALA A 53 21.42 35.05 14.10
C ALA A 53 20.90 33.79 13.39
N THR A 54 21.64 33.27 12.41
CA THR A 54 21.30 32.01 11.73
C THR A 54 21.53 30.80 12.63
N PHE A 55 22.65 30.75 13.35
CA PHE A 55 23.04 29.54 14.09
C PHE A 55 22.56 29.53 15.55
N LEU A 56 22.53 30.67 16.24
CA LEU A 56 22.21 30.74 17.68
C LEU A 56 20.80 31.31 17.96
N GLY A 57 20.17 31.92 16.96
CA GLY A 57 18.79 32.42 16.99
C GLY A 57 18.65 33.92 17.30
N ARG A 58 17.40 34.39 17.37
CA ARG A 58 17.05 35.83 17.47
C ARG A 58 17.62 36.54 18.70
N ASN A 59 17.43 35.96 19.88
CA ASN A 59 17.75 36.64 21.13
C ASN A 59 19.27 36.88 21.33
N PRO A 60 20.18 35.93 21.04
CA PRO A 60 21.62 36.20 21.13
C PRO A 60 22.13 37.15 20.04
N ALA A 61 21.52 37.17 18.85
CA ALA A 61 21.88 38.10 17.79
C ALA A 61 21.67 39.57 18.18
N LEU A 62 20.58 39.87 18.89
CA LEU A 62 20.30 41.22 19.40
C LEU A 62 21.37 41.71 20.40
N LEU A 63 21.90 40.82 21.25
CA LEU A 63 22.99 41.17 22.15
C LEU A 63 24.29 41.39 21.36
N VAL A 64 24.59 40.53 20.39
CA VAL A 64 25.77 40.67 19.55
C VAL A 64 25.74 41.95 18.72
N SER A 65 24.59 42.32 18.16
CA SER A 65 24.46 43.59 17.42
C SER A 65 24.67 44.80 18.32
N LEU A 66 24.17 44.76 19.56
CA LEU A 66 24.35 45.85 20.52
C LEU A 66 25.82 45.98 20.94
N VAL A 67 26.49 44.87 21.23
CA VAL A 67 27.93 44.85 21.55
C VAL A 67 28.78 45.27 20.34
N ALA A 68 28.44 44.79 19.14
CA ALA A 68 29.09 45.19 17.89
C ALA A 68 28.93 46.69 17.62
N MET A 69 27.74 47.23 17.85
CA MET A 69 27.43 48.65 17.69
C MET A 69 28.22 49.52 18.67
N LEU A 70 28.26 49.14 19.94
CA LEU A 70 29.04 49.86 20.96
C LEU A 70 30.55 49.77 20.68
N GLY A 71 31.04 48.59 20.30
CA GLY A 71 32.45 48.37 19.94
C GLY A 71 32.85 49.13 18.68
N PHE A 72 32.02 49.11 17.64
CA PHE A 72 32.25 49.85 16.42
C PHE A 72 32.32 51.36 16.68
N ASN A 73 31.39 51.89 17.47
CA ASN A 73 31.35 53.32 17.83
C ASN A 73 32.58 53.76 18.64
N TYR A 74 32.99 52.96 19.63
CA TYR A 74 34.07 53.35 20.54
C TYR A 74 35.47 53.22 19.91
N PHE A 75 35.72 52.16 19.12
CA PHE A 75 37.06 51.84 18.63
C PHE A 75 37.35 52.32 17.20
N PHE A 76 36.34 52.49 16.34
CA PHE A 76 36.57 52.65 14.89
C PHE A 76 36.00 53.94 14.26
N LEU A 77 35.19 54.72 14.99
CA LEU A 77 34.66 56.01 14.52
C LEU A 77 35.49 57.18 15.07
N PRO A 78 35.98 58.13 14.23
CA PRO A 78 36.68 59.31 14.72
C PRO A 78 35.73 60.31 15.41
N PRO A 79 36.12 60.98 16.51
CA PRO A 79 37.32 60.78 17.33
C PRO A 79 37.28 59.49 18.15
N VAL A 80 38.26 58.60 17.90
CA VAL A 80 38.35 57.27 18.54
C VAL A 80 38.51 57.37 20.05
N ARG A 81 38.00 56.37 20.78
CA ARG A 81 38.06 56.27 22.26
C ARG A 81 37.31 57.37 23.01
N THR A 82 36.40 58.09 22.33
CA THR A 82 35.50 59.05 22.97
C THR A 82 34.04 58.68 22.73
N TRP A 83 33.20 58.84 23.76
CA TRP A 83 31.75 58.70 23.63
C TRP A 83 31.18 59.99 23.05
N THR A 84 31.19 60.16 21.72
CA THR A 84 30.60 61.35 21.09
C THR A 84 29.49 61.01 20.09
N ILE A 85 28.39 61.75 20.19
CA ILE A 85 27.14 61.60 19.41
C ILE A 85 26.99 62.77 18.42
N SER A 86 28.09 63.48 18.10
CA SER A 86 28.01 64.73 17.33
C SER A 86 27.98 64.58 15.81
N ASP A 87 28.21 63.38 15.27
CA ASP A 87 28.18 63.12 13.81
C ASP A 87 26.88 62.40 13.38
N PRO A 88 26.08 62.98 12.45
CA PRO A 88 24.92 62.33 11.86
C PRO A 88 25.20 60.92 11.30
N GLN A 89 26.43 60.63 10.87
CA GLN A 89 26.81 59.32 10.30
C GLN A 89 26.80 58.19 11.35
N ASN A 90 27.09 58.48 12.62
CA ASN A 90 27.07 57.48 13.70
C ASN A 90 25.64 57.01 14.00
N LEU A 91 24.67 57.92 13.93
CA LEU A 91 23.24 57.62 14.11
C LEU A 91 22.74 56.68 13.01
N VAL A 92 23.18 56.89 11.76
CA VAL A 92 22.83 56.01 10.63
C VAL A 92 23.38 54.59 10.85
N ALA A 93 24.60 54.45 11.36
CA ALA A 93 25.17 53.14 11.69
C ALA A 93 24.36 52.42 12.79
N TRP A 94 23.96 53.14 13.84
CA TRP A 94 23.14 52.59 14.93
C TRP A 94 21.77 52.12 14.42
N ALA A 95 21.15 52.92 13.54
CA ALA A 95 19.89 52.56 12.90
C ALA A 95 20.05 51.32 12.00
N MET A 96 21.06 51.28 11.14
CA MET A 96 21.31 50.14 10.25
C MET A 96 21.60 48.85 11.00
N PHE A 97 22.42 48.88 12.06
CA PHE A 97 22.71 47.68 12.87
C PHE A 97 21.48 47.18 13.63
N THR A 98 20.68 48.10 14.18
CA THR A 98 19.44 47.72 14.88
C THR A 98 18.42 47.12 13.92
N ILE A 99 18.22 47.73 12.75
CA ILE A 99 17.29 47.25 11.73
C ILE A 99 17.73 45.89 11.18
N THR A 100 19.01 45.73 10.81
CA THR A 100 19.54 44.45 10.32
C THR A 100 19.39 43.34 11.35
N SER A 101 19.69 43.60 12.63
CA SER A 101 19.52 42.59 13.67
C SER A 101 18.06 42.20 13.90
N ILE A 102 17.12 43.15 13.80
CA ILE A 102 15.69 42.86 13.92
C ILE A 102 15.22 42.00 12.74
N ILE A 103 15.58 42.39 11.52
CA ILE A 103 15.18 41.66 10.29
C ILE A 103 15.74 40.25 10.31
N VAL A 104 17.04 40.07 10.57
CA VAL A 104 17.66 38.74 10.57
C VAL A 104 17.10 37.89 11.72
N GLY A 105 16.89 38.49 12.89
CA GLY A 105 16.28 37.81 14.03
C GLY A 105 14.83 37.35 13.77
N GLN A 106 14.01 38.18 13.12
CA GLN A 106 12.65 37.84 12.73
C GLN A 106 12.62 36.77 11.61
N LEU A 107 13.51 36.88 10.63
CA LEU A 107 13.63 35.93 9.53
C LEU A 107 14.06 34.55 10.02
N SER A 108 15.09 34.49 10.88
CA SER A 108 15.55 33.24 11.48
C SER A 108 14.45 32.58 12.34
N ALA A 109 13.73 33.39 13.14
CA ALA A 109 12.62 32.89 13.95
C ALA A 109 11.44 32.38 13.10
N SER A 110 11.12 33.03 11.98
CA SER A 110 10.01 32.60 11.11
C SER A 110 10.35 31.34 10.32
N VAL A 111 11.59 31.22 9.81
CA VAL A 111 12.06 29.99 9.14
C VAL A 111 11.99 28.80 10.09
N LYS A 112 12.45 28.97 11.33
CA LYS A 112 12.41 27.87 12.32
C LYS A 112 10.98 27.45 12.66
N ARG A 113 10.07 28.41 12.88
CA ARG A 113 8.65 28.10 13.16
C ARG A 113 8.00 27.32 12.03
N ARG A 114 8.25 27.72 10.77
CA ARG A 114 7.73 26.99 9.60
C ARG A 114 8.28 25.56 9.52
N ALA A 115 9.54 25.35 9.89
CA ALA A 115 10.12 24.01 9.92
C ALA A 115 9.46 23.13 10.99
N GLU A 116 9.24 23.67 12.20
CA GLU A 116 8.55 22.96 13.30
C GLU A 116 7.09 22.65 12.97
N GLU A 117 6.37 23.58 12.32
CA GLU A 117 4.99 23.35 11.86
C GLU A 117 4.92 22.27 10.76
N ALA A 118 5.84 22.31 9.79
CA ALA A 118 5.91 21.31 8.73
C ALA A 118 6.24 19.91 9.27
N GLU A 119 7.02 19.82 10.35
CA GLU A 119 7.31 18.54 11.02
C GLU A 119 6.05 17.98 11.69
N LYS A 120 5.30 18.79 12.45
CA LYS A 120 4.02 18.37 13.04
C LYS A 120 3.00 17.93 11.99
N GLN A 121 2.91 18.67 10.89
CA GLN A 121 2.02 18.31 9.78
C GLN A 121 2.41 16.96 9.15
N LYS A 122 3.70 16.65 9.04
CA LYS A 122 4.15 15.34 8.54
C LYS A 122 3.73 14.21 9.47
N ASP A 123 3.84 14.41 10.78
CA ASP A 123 3.43 13.41 11.76
C ASP A 123 1.91 13.18 11.71
N GLU A 124 1.12 14.24 11.57
CA GLU A 124 -0.34 14.14 11.42
C GLU A 124 -0.74 13.40 10.14
N ILE A 125 -0.14 13.75 9.00
CA ILE A 125 -0.36 13.06 7.72
C ILE A 125 0.02 11.58 7.82
N LYS A 126 1.12 11.26 8.50
CA LYS A 126 1.55 9.87 8.70
C LYS A 126 0.52 9.08 9.50
N ASN A 127 0.03 9.64 10.61
CA ASN A 127 -0.98 8.99 11.42
C ASN A 127 -2.30 8.77 10.65
N LEU A 128 -2.73 9.75 9.86
CA LEU A 128 -3.90 9.62 8.98
C LEU A 128 -3.69 8.54 7.90
N TYR A 129 -2.47 8.42 7.36
CA TYR A 129 -2.15 7.40 6.38
C TYR A 129 -2.18 5.99 6.99
N ASP A 130 -1.61 5.81 8.18
CA ASP A 130 -1.62 4.54 8.92
C ASP A 130 -3.07 4.13 9.29
N GLU A 131 -3.92 5.08 9.68
CA GLU A 131 -5.34 4.86 9.95
C GLU A 131 -6.10 4.45 8.68
N LEU A 132 -5.91 5.17 7.57
CA LEU A 132 -6.52 4.84 6.28
C LEU A 132 -6.11 3.46 5.79
N GLN A 133 -4.84 3.11 5.90
CA GLN A 133 -4.32 1.80 5.50
C GLN A 133 -4.97 0.68 6.31
N THR A 134 -5.05 0.84 7.63
CA THR A 134 -5.68 -0.13 8.52
C THR A 134 -7.18 -0.28 8.23
N ALA A 135 -7.88 0.82 7.94
CA ALA A 135 -9.29 0.80 7.57
C ALA A 135 -9.52 0.09 6.22
N PHE A 136 -8.66 0.35 5.23
CA PHE A 136 -8.72 -0.29 3.93
C PHE A 136 -8.46 -1.79 4.00
N GLU A 137 -7.45 -2.22 4.77
CA GLU A 137 -7.12 -3.64 4.96
C GLU A 137 -8.31 -4.41 5.57
N LYS A 138 -8.89 -3.88 6.65
CA LYS A 138 -10.09 -4.47 7.28
C LYS A 138 -11.30 -4.51 6.34
N ALA A 139 -11.51 -3.45 5.57
CA ALA A 139 -12.59 -3.39 4.59
C ALA A 139 -12.40 -4.45 3.48
N SER A 140 -11.18 -4.59 2.96
CA SER A 140 -10.83 -5.58 1.93
C SER A 140 -11.00 -7.02 2.44
N GLU A 141 -10.55 -7.29 3.66
CA GLU A 141 -10.71 -8.62 4.29
C GLU A 141 -12.19 -8.98 4.45
N THR A 142 -12.98 -8.04 4.99
CA THR A 142 -14.42 -8.22 5.16
C THR A 142 -15.12 -8.42 3.81
N GLU A 143 -14.71 -7.66 2.78
CA GLU A 143 -15.28 -7.81 1.44
C GLU A 143 -14.92 -9.15 0.81
N ALA A 144 -13.68 -9.62 0.95
CA ALA A 144 -13.24 -10.92 0.47
C ALA A 144 -14.04 -12.06 1.14
N LEU A 145 -14.20 -12.02 2.46
CA LEU A 145 -15.03 -12.96 3.20
C LEU A 145 -16.48 -12.94 2.69
N ARG A 146 -17.05 -11.74 2.51
CA ARG A 146 -18.43 -11.58 2.03
C ARG A 146 -18.62 -12.08 0.60
N ARG A 147 -17.61 -11.93 -0.27
CA ARG A 147 -17.62 -12.51 -1.63
C ARG A 147 -17.57 -14.03 -1.56
N SER A 148 -16.74 -14.59 -0.68
CA SER A 148 -16.69 -16.04 -0.44
C SER A 148 -18.03 -16.59 0.05
N GLU A 149 -18.66 -15.95 1.04
CA GLU A 149 -19.98 -16.36 1.55
C GLU A 149 -21.08 -16.28 0.49
N LYS A 150 -21.03 -15.25 -0.36
CA LYS A 150 -21.95 -15.14 -1.50
C LYS A 150 -21.75 -16.26 -2.53
N LEU A 151 -20.51 -16.56 -2.87
CA LEU A 151 -20.18 -17.68 -3.77
C LEU A 151 -20.68 -19.00 -3.18
N LYS A 152 -20.37 -19.27 -1.91
CA LYS A 152 -20.87 -20.45 -1.18
C LYS A 152 -22.39 -20.54 -1.20
N THR A 153 -23.11 -19.44 -0.95
CA THR A 153 -24.58 -19.42 -0.98
C THR A 153 -25.09 -19.72 -2.39
N ALA A 154 -24.55 -19.07 -3.42
CA ALA A 154 -24.96 -19.28 -4.81
C ALA A 154 -24.66 -20.71 -5.28
N LEU A 155 -23.52 -21.28 -4.88
CA LEU A 155 -23.16 -22.67 -5.15
C LEU A 155 -24.15 -23.63 -4.47
N LEU A 156 -24.47 -23.42 -3.19
CA LEU A 156 -25.46 -24.22 -2.47
C LEU A 156 -26.86 -24.16 -3.10
N ASP A 157 -27.28 -22.97 -3.56
CA ASP A 157 -28.56 -22.79 -4.24
C ASP A 157 -28.60 -23.53 -5.57
N ALA A 158 -27.54 -23.41 -6.38
CA ALA A 158 -27.41 -24.12 -7.65
C ALA A 158 -27.42 -25.64 -7.47
N VAL A 159 -26.62 -26.14 -6.51
CA VAL A 159 -26.58 -27.55 -6.15
C VAL A 159 -27.95 -28.07 -5.75
N THR A 160 -28.67 -27.31 -4.92
CA THR A 160 -30.00 -27.72 -4.46
C THR A 160 -31.00 -27.81 -5.62
N HIS A 161 -30.92 -26.90 -6.59
CA HIS A 161 -31.75 -26.94 -7.79
C HIS A 161 -31.45 -28.20 -8.64
N ASP A 162 -30.17 -28.49 -8.83
CA ASP A 162 -29.72 -29.58 -9.70
C ASP A 162 -29.99 -30.95 -9.08
N LEU A 163 -30.00 -31.06 -7.74
CA LEU A 163 -30.48 -32.26 -7.04
C LEU A 163 -32.01 -32.43 -7.11
N ARG A 164 -32.76 -31.32 -7.07
CA ARG A 164 -34.23 -31.36 -7.04
C ARG A 164 -34.81 -31.91 -8.33
N THR A 165 -34.21 -31.59 -9.47
CA THR A 165 -34.68 -32.01 -10.80
C THR A 165 -34.76 -33.54 -10.96
N PRO A 166 -33.66 -34.32 -10.81
CA PRO A 166 -33.69 -35.78 -10.91
C PRO A 166 -34.58 -36.40 -9.84
N LEU A 167 -34.53 -35.91 -8.60
CA LEU A 167 -35.41 -36.39 -7.52
C LEU A 167 -36.90 -36.20 -7.83
N THR A 168 -37.27 -35.11 -8.51
CA THR A 168 -38.66 -34.85 -8.90
C THR A 168 -39.09 -35.81 -10.00
N SER A 169 -38.23 -36.08 -10.98
CA SER A 169 -38.46 -37.04 -12.06
C SER A 169 -38.58 -38.49 -11.55
N ILE A 170 -37.65 -38.91 -10.68
CA ILE A 170 -37.67 -40.21 -10.00
C ILE A 170 -38.96 -40.36 -9.19
N LYS A 171 -39.30 -39.36 -8.38
CA LYS A 171 -40.50 -39.39 -7.54
C LYS A 171 -41.77 -39.46 -8.37
N ALA A 172 -41.87 -38.69 -9.47
CA ALA A 172 -43.01 -38.75 -10.38
C ALA A 172 -43.16 -40.15 -10.98
N SER A 173 -42.08 -40.71 -11.53
CA SER A 173 -42.06 -42.04 -12.14
C SER A 173 -42.42 -43.15 -11.14
N ILE A 174 -41.86 -43.12 -9.93
CA ILE A 174 -42.19 -44.07 -8.85
C ILE A 174 -43.66 -43.91 -8.43
N THR A 175 -44.16 -42.68 -8.30
CA THR A 175 -45.56 -42.44 -7.89
C THR A 175 -46.52 -43.05 -8.91
N THR A 176 -46.27 -42.84 -10.21
CA THR A 176 -47.09 -43.42 -11.29
C THR A 176 -47.04 -44.94 -11.29
N LEU A 177 -45.86 -45.55 -11.10
CA LEU A 177 -45.71 -47.01 -11.01
C LEU A 177 -46.43 -47.61 -9.79
N LEU A 178 -46.38 -46.94 -8.63
CA LEU A 178 -47.05 -47.38 -7.40
C LEU A 178 -48.58 -47.21 -7.47
N GLU A 179 -49.07 -46.15 -8.12
CA GLU A 179 -50.49 -45.94 -8.36
C GLU A 179 -51.08 -46.99 -9.30
N ASP A 180 -50.34 -47.34 -10.36
CA ASP A 180 -50.69 -48.43 -11.30
C ASP A 180 -50.82 -49.79 -10.58
N GLU A 181 -49.88 -50.10 -9.68
CA GLU A 181 -49.91 -51.34 -8.89
C GLU A 181 -51.10 -51.41 -7.93
N LYS A 182 -51.46 -50.28 -7.29
CA LYS A 182 -52.57 -50.20 -6.32
C LYS A 182 -53.96 -50.23 -6.97
N ASN A 183 -54.11 -49.64 -8.15
CA ASN A 183 -55.41 -49.44 -8.81
C ASN A 183 -55.82 -50.61 -9.72
N GLY A 184 -55.20 -51.79 -9.54
CA GLY A 184 -55.08 -52.91 -10.49
C GLY A 184 -56.34 -53.58 -11.07
N ALA A 185 -57.50 -52.94 -11.17
CA ALA A 185 -58.71 -53.56 -11.69
C ALA A 185 -59.59 -52.76 -12.66
N GLU A 186 -59.61 -51.43 -12.72
CA GLU A 186 -60.78 -50.81 -13.39
C GLU A 186 -60.60 -49.95 -14.64
N ASN A 187 -59.51 -49.22 -14.96
CA ASN A 187 -59.46 -48.48 -16.25
C ASN A 187 -58.09 -48.04 -16.79
N PHE A 188 -56.99 -48.18 -16.06
CA PHE A 188 -55.68 -47.71 -16.52
C PHE A 188 -54.56 -48.59 -15.94
N ARG A 189 -54.25 -49.69 -16.64
CA ARG A 189 -53.03 -50.47 -16.38
C ARG A 189 -51.97 -50.02 -17.37
N LEU A 190 -50.79 -49.64 -16.88
CA LEU A 190 -49.63 -49.42 -17.72
C LEU A 190 -49.30 -50.72 -18.46
N ASP A 191 -49.03 -50.60 -19.75
CA ASP A 191 -48.46 -51.72 -20.50
C ASP A 191 -47.00 -51.95 -20.06
N ASN A 192 -46.42 -53.07 -20.50
CA ASN A 192 -45.03 -53.38 -20.16
C ASN A 192 -44.02 -52.38 -20.74
N ASP A 193 -44.37 -51.69 -21.81
CA ASP A 193 -43.47 -50.76 -22.49
C ASP A 193 -43.38 -49.43 -21.73
N ASN A 194 -44.51 -48.84 -21.33
CA ASN A 194 -44.57 -47.66 -20.48
C ASN A 194 -43.97 -47.93 -19.08
N ARG A 195 -44.21 -49.13 -18.53
CA ARG A 195 -43.60 -49.53 -17.25
C ARG A 195 -42.07 -49.59 -17.36
N ARG A 196 -41.54 -50.09 -18.48
CA ARG A 196 -40.09 -50.07 -18.76
C ARG A 196 -39.57 -48.65 -18.97
N GLU A 197 -40.34 -47.77 -19.61
CA GLU A 197 -39.96 -46.37 -19.79
C GLU A 197 -39.79 -45.65 -18.44
N PHE A 198 -40.75 -45.78 -17.52
CA PHE A 198 -40.61 -45.20 -16.17
C PHE A 198 -39.43 -45.78 -15.39
N LEU A 199 -39.17 -47.09 -15.51
CA LEU A 199 -37.99 -47.72 -14.89
C LEU A 199 -36.68 -47.21 -15.53
N ALA A 200 -36.67 -46.97 -16.84
CA ALA A 200 -35.52 -46.40 -17.53
C ALA A 200 -35.27 -44.96 -17.09
N VAL A 201 -36.31 -44.13 -16.95
CA VAL A 201 -36.20 -42.77 -16.40
C VAL A 201 -35.62 -42.79 -14.99
N ILE A 202 -36.10 -43.68 -14.11
CA ILE A 202 -35.55 -43.80 -12.76
C ILE A 202 -34.06 -44.16 -12.79
N ASN A 203 -33.67 -45.12 -13.64
CA ASN A 203 -32.27 -45.52 -13.75
C ASN A 203 -31.39 -44.38 -14.27
N GLU A 204 -31.80 -43.71 -15.35
CA GLU A 204 -31.07 -42.60 -15.94
C GLU A 204 -30.91 -41.43 -14.97
N GLU A 205 -31.96 -41.05 -14.24
CA GLU A 205 -31.88 -39.98 -13.23
C GLU A 205 -31.06 -40.38 -12.00
N THR A 206 -30.97 -41.68 -11.69
CA THR A 206 -30.08 -42.18 -10.62
C THR A 206 -28.63 -42.13 -11.06
N ASP A 207 -28.32 -42.52 -12.30
CA ASP A 207 -26.99 -42.41 -12.88
C ASP A 207 -26.54 -40.93 -12.95
N ARG A 208 -27.41 -40.04 -13.46
CA ARG A 208 -27.18 -38.58 -13.46
C ARG A 208 -26.93 -38.02 -12.06
N LEU A 209 -27.67 -38.48 -11.04
CA LEU A 209 -27.47 -38.05 -9.66
C LEU A 209 -26.11 -38.52 -9.11
N ASN A 210 -25.69 -39.74 -9.46
CA ASN A 210 -24.39 -40.26 -9.05
C ASN A 210 -23.25 -39.44 -9.68
N ASP A 211 -23.31 -39.21 -10.99
CA ASP A 211 -22.32 -38.39 -11.71
C ASP A 211 -22.24 -36.96 -11.13
N PHE A 212 -23.40 -36.38 -10.77
CA PHE A 212 -23.46 -35.07 -10.12
C PHE A 212 -22.80 -35.08 -8.73
N ILE A 213 -23.06 -36.09 -7.90
CA ILE A 213 -22.45 -36.23 -6.56
C ILE A 213 -20.94 -36.40 -6.68
N GLU A 214 -20.46 -37.20 -7.63
CA GLU A 214 -19.02 -37.38 -7.90
C GLU A 214 -18.37 -36.04 -8.27
N GLY A 215 -18.97 -35.28 -9.19
CA GLY A 215 -18.50 -33.93 -9.54
C GLY A 215 -18.53 -32.94 -8.36
N MET A 216 -19.50 -33.05 -7.45
CA MET A 216 -19.55 -32.25 -6.22
C MET A 216 -18.40 -32.59 -5.25
N VAL A 217 -18.06 -33.87 -5.12
CA VAL A 217 -16.93 -34.31 -4.27
C VAL A 217 -15.61 -33.79 -4.83
N GLU A 218 -15.45 -33.81 -6.15
CA GLU A 218 -14.27 -33.22 -6.81
C GLU A 218 -14.18 -31.71 -6.58
N LEU A 219 -15.29 -30.99 -6.76
CA LEU A 219 -15.34 -29.55 -6.48
C LEU A 219 -14.96 -29.24 -5.02
N ALA A 220 -15.47 -30.01 -4.06
CA ALA A 220 -15.16 -29.83 -2.65
C ALA A 220 -13.67 -30.07 -2.34
N ARG A 221 -13.04 -31.06 -2.99
CA ARG A 221 -11.59 -31.30 -2.88
C ARG A 221 -10.77 -30.17 -3.47
N ILE A 222 -11.24 -29.56 -4.57
CA ILE A 222 -10.61 -28.38 -5.16
C ILE A 222 -10.70 -27.19 -4.19
N GLU A 223 -11.86 -26.92 -3.60
CA GLU A 223 -12.04 -25.82 -2.63
C GLU A 223 -11.21 -26.00 -1.35
N ALA A 224 -11.05 -27.24 -0.87
CA ALA A 224 -10.21 -27.55 0.28
C ALA A 224 -8.70 -27.43 0.01
N GLY A 225 -8.30 -27.22 -1.26
CA GLY A 225 -6.89 -27.24 -1.68
C GLY A 225 -6.26 -28.63 -1.62
N GLU A 226 -7.06 -29.68 -1.55
CA GLU A 226 -6.63 -31.08 -1.44
C GLU A 226 -6.41 -31.76 -2.80
N LEU A 227 -6.57 -31.01 -3.90
CA LEU A 227 -6.33 -31.50 -5.25
C LEU A 227 -4.83 -31.79 -5.45
N ASN A 228 -4.45 -33.05 -5.27
CA ASN A 228 -3.09 -33.52 -5.53
C ASN A 228 -2.91 -33.79 -7.03
N LEU A 229 -2.46 -32.77 -7.76
CA LEU A 229 -2.10 -32.90 -9.17
C LEU A 229 -0.89 -33.83 -9.33
N ARG A 230 -1.06 -34.95 -10.04
CA ARG A 230 0.06 -35.82 -10.40
C ARG A 230 0.71 -35.30 -11.69
N GLN A 231 1.54 -34.28 -11.54
CA GLN A 231 2.26 -33.70 -12.67
C GLN A 231 3.30 -34.69 -13.22
N THR A 232 3.05 -35.21 -14.42
CA THR A 232 3.97 -36.06 -15.18
C THR A 232 4.27 -35.43 -16.53
N TRP A 233 5.45 -35.69 -17.07
CA TRP A 233 5.75 -35.35 -18.46
C TRP A 233 4.98 -36.29 -19.37
N SER A 234 3.99 -35.76 -20.07
CA SER A 234 3.04 -36.53 -20.87
C SER A 234 3.03 -36.04 -22.32
N GLU A 235 2.83 -36.99 -23.23
CA GLU A 235 2.67 -36.71 -24.65
C GLU A 235 1.22 -36.27 -24.92
N ILE A 236 1.05 -35.14 -25.63
CA ILE A 236 -0.29 -34.64 -26.00
C ILE A 236 -1.13 -35.70 -26.74
N PRO A 237 -0.58 -36.51 -27.67
CA PRO A 237 -1.32 -37.61 -28.30
C PRO A 237 -1.89 -38.64 -27.31
N GLU A 238 -1.18 -38.95 -26.22
CA GLU A 238 -1.61 -39.95 -25.23
C GLU A 238 -2.82 -39.43 -24.43
N ILE A 239 -2.79 -38.15 -24.05
CA ILE A 239 -3.91 -37.48 -23.36
C ILE A 239 -5.15 -37.46 -24.26
N ILE A 240 -4.98 -37.09 -25.53
CA ILE A 240 -6.09 -37.05 -26.50
C ILE A 240 -6.66 -38.44 -26.73
N GLN A 241 -5.80 -39.47 -26.88
CA GLN A 241 -6.26 -40.84 -27.05
C GLN A 241 -7.06 -41.33 -25.84
N SER A 242 -6.62 -40.98 -24.63
CA SER A 242 -7.32 -41.32 -23.40
C SER A 242 -8.69 -40.64 -23.29
N ALA A 243 -8.83 -39.39 -23.74
CA ALA A 243 -10.10 -38.69 -23.82
C ALA A 243 -11.05 -39.33 -24.86
N LEU A 244 -10.54 -39.70 -26.04
CA LEU A 244 -11.33 -40.36 -27.09
C LEU A 244 -11.86 -41.72 -26.66
N ASN A 245 -11.05 -42.51 -25.96
CA ASN A 245 -11.47 -43.81 -25.45
C ASN A 245 -12.63 -43.67 -24.45
N ARG A 246 -12.65 -42.60 -23.65
CA ARG A 246 -13.78 -42.29 -22.76
C ARG A 246 -15.01 -41.82 -23.55
N ALA A 247 -14.81 -41.05 -24.62
CA ALA A 247 -15.88 -40.54 -25.50
C ALA A 247 -16.53 -41.60 -26.39
N GLU A 248 -15.87 -42.74 -26.62
CA GLU A 248 -16.33 -43.82 -27.51
C GLU A 248 -17.80 -44.25 -27.32
N PRO A 249 -18.34 -44.43 -26.09
CA PRO A 249 -19.72 -44.84 -25.88
C PRO A 249 -20.76 -43.82 -26.40
N PHE A 250 -20.38 -42.54 -26.47
CA PHE A 250 -21.23 -41.42 -26.85
C PHE A 250 -21.07 -41.02 -28.32
N LEU A 251 -20.00 -41.48 -28.98
CA LEU A 251 -19.61 -41.08 -30.34
C LEU A 251 -20.12 -41.99 -31.46
N LYS A 252 -21.08 -42.88 -31.18
CA LYS A 252 -21.52 -43.98 -32.07
C LYS A 252 -21.64 -43.65 -33.57
N ASP A 253 -22.11 -42.46 -33.93
CA ASP A 253 -22.31 -42.04 -35.33
C ASP A 253 -21.49 -40.81 -35.76
N SER A 254 -20.62 -40.28 -34.89
CA SER A 254 -19.89 -39.02 -35.14
C SER A 254 -18.40 -39.27 -35.34
N HIS A 255 -17.83 -38.76 -36.44
CA HIS A 255 -16.40 -38.89 -36.72
C HIS A 255 -15.66 -37.62 -36.28
N ILE A 256 -14.81 -37.75 -35.26
CA ILE A 256 -13.94 -36.66 -34.81
C ILE A 256 -12.71 -36.61 -35.70
N LYS A 257 -12.51 -35.49 -36.41
CA LYS A 257 -11.29 -35.23 -37.17
C LYS A 257 -10.25 -34.57 -36.27
N ILE A 258 -9.17 -35.28 -35.98
CA ILE A 258 -8.05 -34.79 -35.17
C ILE A 258 -6.95 -34.29 -36.09
N MET A 259 -6.50 -33.05 -35.87
CA MET A 259 -5.38 -32.46 -36.60
C MET A 259 -4.28 -32.10 -35.60
N LEU A 260 -3.25 -32.94 -35.54
CA LEU A 260 -2.08 -32.75 -34.68
C LEU A 260 -0.85 -32.46 -35.54
N GLU A 261 -0.02 -31.54 -35.06
CA GLU A 261 1.29 -31.27 -35.64
C GLU A 261 2.29 -32.36 -35.22
N LYS A 262 3.27 -32.66 -36.08
CA LYS A 262 4.12 -33.87 -35.91
C LYS A 262 5.16 -33.76 -34.78
N ASP A 263 5.46 -32.56 -34.30
CA ASP A 263 6.48 -32.30 -33.28
C ASP A 263 5.91 -31.49 -32.11
N LEU A 264 4.97 -32.08 -31.38
CA LEU A 264 4.39 -31.47 -30.18
C LEU A 264 5.34 -31.64 -28.99
N PRO A 265 5.58 -30.59 -28.18
CA PRO A 265 6.40 -30.70 -26.98
C PRO A 265 5.71 -31.54 -25.90
N LEU A 266 6.52 -32.22 -25.08
CA LEU A 266 6.04 -32.83 -23.84
C LEU A 266 5.51 -31.74 -22.90
N ILE A 267 4.38 -32.00 -22.26
CA ILE A 267 3.80 -31.10 -21.27
C ILE A 267 3.87 -31.71 -19.88
N CYS A 268 4.17 -30.89 -18.87
CA CYS A 268 4.13 -31.32 -17.48
C CYS A 268 2.72 -31.09 -16.94
N ALA A 269 1.91 -32.14 -16.89
CA ALA A 269 0.51 -32.06 -16.49
C ALA A 269 0.01 -33.39 -15.92
N ASP A 270 -1.16 -33.35 -15.28
CA ASP A 270 -1.89 -34.56 -14.92
C ASP A 270 -2.69 -35.03 -16.14
N SER A 271 -2.23 -36.11 -16.78
CA SER A 271 -2.82 -36.62 -18.01
C SER A 271 -4.26 -37.09 -17.85
N ASN A 272 -4.64 -37.57 -16.66
CA ASN A 272 -5.98 -38.07 -16.39
C ASN A 272 -6.99 -36.94 -16.26
N LEU A 273 -6.64 -35.88 -15.52
CA LEU A 273 -7.48 -34.69 -15.36
C LEU A 273 -7.58 -33.89 -16.67
N LEU A 274 -6.50 -33.81 -17.45
CA LEU A 274 -6.58 -33.18 -18.79
C LEU A 274 -7.45 -33.98 -19.75
N ALA A 275 -7.39 -35.32 -19.72
CA ALA A 275 -8.28 -36.14 -20.53
C ALA A 275 -9.75 -35.97 -20.14
N GLU A 276 -10.04 -35.68 -18.86
CA GLU A 276 -11.37 -35.40 -18.34
C GLU A 276 -11.92 -34.03 -18.77
N VAL A 277 -11.08 -32.99 -18.88
CA VAL A 277 -11.47 -31.68 -19.43
C VAL A 277 -11.73 -31.74 -20.95
N LEU A 278 -11.06 -32.68 -21.64
CA LEU A 278 -11.18 -32.86 -23.09
C LEU A 278 -12.35 -33.76 -23.51
N TYR A 279 -12.85 -34.60 -22.60
CA TYR A 279 -13.94 -35.56 -22.78
C TYR A 279 -15.29 -34.88 -22.55
#